data_AF-A0A933IYX8-F1
#
_entry.id   AF-A0A933IYX8-F1
#
_cell.length_a   1.000
_cell.length_b   1.000
_cell.length_c   1.000
_cell.angle_alpha   90.00
_cell.angle_beta   90.00
_cell.angle_gamma   90.00
#
_symmetry.space_group_name_H-M   'P 1'
#
loop_
_entity.id
_entity.type
_entity.pdbx_description
1 polymer ?
#
loop_
_entity_poly.entity_id
_entity_poly.type
_entity_poly.pdbx_seq_one_letter_code
_entity_poly.pdbx_strand_id
1 'polypeptide(L)'
;MNNSRSEYATARLAGRKRKMNNIQPRQLGSVLAILVAALLAPAVLAGEPTGATPFDPRRVTGAWQTLAPNATLWFYFDYTGDKSKIQVAADEYGAGKIQVAIFTPEQATAWLADPATAPIGLATPPNPNSASAIHDLVWLGAFNFPGRFFVVVTNNQAATAPFRLQVSGDSVALAPTPTPTLAPWLALPNPFATPIPVGSLQGQLVFQDASGGNIYTVNGDGSNLTRVTYGLDPAWSPDGKQIAFTRWNPPAGVFIADSDGSNEQAIMDASQALSPQWSPAGNQIAFTWQKGGTPESERCVRGVCTTIPANPYWKIGVVALGQVGDEVAGNRLSEPACTNHCFSPTWSGDGRYLAFADAGFGILRTDLLAPTRADPEGEVPPNFTATLFNQTPRVQSTTWSTDGSKIAFQAVQHDHWEIFGMNADGSGAQAVTRPASSSSTRVANNVAPVWSPDGKEILFLSDRNGKWEFFVVGADGSNLRQVLKSVTDAIVIRYNFSNERVADWN
;
A
#
# COMPACT_ATOMS: atom_id res chain seq x y z
N MET A 1 -31.25 7.96 -66.99
CA MET A 1 -30.34 8.55 -68.00
C MET A 1 -28.92 8.12 -67.63
N ASN A 2 -28.31 7.33 -68.52
CA ASN A 2 -26.89 6.97 -68.75
C ASN A 2 -25.86 7.18 -67.62
N ASN A 3 -25.15 6.13 -67.17
CA ASN A 3 -23.92 5.53 -67.75
C ASN A 3 -22.75 6.55 -67.81
N SER A 4 -21.49 6.28 -67.45
CA SER A 4 -20.76 5.05 -67.12
C SER A 4 -19.27 5.41 -66.83
N ARG A 5 -18.62 4.60 -65.97
CA ARG A 5 -17.23 4.02 -66.05
C ARG A 5 -16.09 4.81 -66.74
N SER A 6 -14.99 5.04 -66.01
CA SER A 6 -13.67 4.36 -66.11
C SER A 6 -12.77 5.03 -67.17
N GLU A 7 -11.43 5.03 -67.19
CA GLU A 7 -10.35 4.34 -66.50
C GLU A 7 -9.02 4.91 -67.05
N TYR A 8 -7.90 4.57 -66.40
CA TYR A 8 -6.56 4.31 -66.95
C TYR A 8 -5.59 5.44 -67.48
N ALA A 9 -4.38 5.32 -66.92
CA ALA A 9 -3.06 5.22 -67.59
C ALA A 9 -2.13 6.46 -67.76
N THR A 10 -1.07 6.44 -66.93
CA THR A 10 0.38 6.52 -67.24
C THR A 10 0.89 7.29 -68.47
N ALA A 11 1.89 8.17 -68.28
CA ALA A 11 3.13 8.19 -69.06
C ALA A 11 4.26 9.05 -68.44
N ARG A 12 5.48 8.48 -68.39
CA ARG A 12 6.79 9.13 -68.17
C ARG A 12 7.23 9.97 -69.38
N LEU A 13 8.13 10.93 -69.16
CA LEU A 13 9.38 11.24 -69.93
C LEU A 13 9.91 12.62 -69.46
N ALA A 14 11.04 12.70 -68.76
CA ALA A 14 12.42 12.81 -69.26
C ALA A 14 12.95 14.26 -69.41
N GLY A 15 13.79 14.66 -68.45
CA GLY A 15 15.15 15.19 -68.67
C GLY A 15 15.34 16.58 -69.30
N ARG A 16 16.04 17.47 -68.56
CA ARG A 16 17.25 18.13 -69.07
C ARG A 16 18.11 18.76 -67.97
N LYS A 17 19.40 18.43 -68.03
CA LYS A 17 20.52 18.99 -67.26
C LYS A 17 20.84 20.43 -67.69
N ARG A 18 21.29 21.28 -66.77
CA ARG A 18 22.38 22.23 -67.03
C ARG A 18 23.33 22.30 -65.84
N LYS A 19 24.61 22.41 -66.20
CA LYS A 19 25.84 22.18 -65.42
C LYS A 19 26.67 23.47 -65.50
N MET A 20 27.63 23.61 -64.58
CA MET A 20 28.83 24.49 -64.61
C MET A 20 28.65 25.89 -63.98
N ASN A 21 29.57 26.44 -63.18
CA ASN A 21 30.96 26.06 -62.85
C ASN A 21 31.48 26.78 -61.59
N ASN A 22 32.51 26.17 -60.99
CA ASN A 22 33.41 26.61 -59.91
C ASN A 22 34.10 27.98 -60.11
N ILE A 23 34.32 28.71 -59.01
CA ILE A 23 35.56 29.50 -58.71
C ILE A 23 35.83 29.45 -57.18
N GLN A 24 37.08 29.20 -56.78
CA GLN A 24 37.69 29.20 -55.42
C GLN A 24 38.77 30.32 -55.34
N PRO A 25 39.50 30.56 -54.23
CA PRO A 25 39.11 31.06 -52.90
C PRO A 25 39.92 32.31 -52.47
N ARG A 26 39.50 33.06 -51.44
CA ARG A 26 40.43 33.88 -50.62
C ARG A 26 39.97 33.94 -49.16
N GLN A 27 40.95 33.74 -48.27
CA GLN A 27 40.84 33.73 -46.82
C GLN A 27 40.80 35.13 -46.20
N LEU A 28 40.13 35.23 -45.04
CA LEU A 28 40.28 36.13 -43.88
C LEU A 28 38.88 36.21 -43.23
N GLY A 29 38.61 35.97 -41.95
CA GLY A 29 39.36 35.46 -40.82
C GLY A 29 38.32 35.07 -39.75
N SER A 30 38.71 34.15 -38.88
CA SER A 30 38.18 33.84 -37.53
C SER A 30 36.74 34.23 -37.17
N VAL A 31 35.91 33.24 -36.81
CA VAL A 31 35.36 33.06 -35.44
C VAL A 31 34.31 31.94 -35.42
N LEU A 32 34.46 31.08 -34.42
CA LEU A 32 33.53 30.13 -33.80
C LEU A 32 33.24 28.76 -34.44
N ALA A 33 33.42 27.77 -33.57
CA ALA A 33 33.31 26.34 -33.75
C ALA A 33 31.89 25.85 -34.08
N ILE A 34 31.80 24.89 -35.00
CA ILE A 34 30.72 23.90 -35.04
C ILE A 34 31.39 22.54 -35.16
N LEU A 35 31.49 21.84 -34.02
CA LEU A 35 31.93 20.46 -33.96
C LEU A 35 30.73 19.54 -34.20
N VAL A 36 31.01 18.53 -35.01
CA VAL A 36 30.21 17.37 -35.41
C VAL A 36 29.29 16.83 -34.29
N ALA A 37 27.98 16.78 -34.57
CA ALA A 37 27.04 15.99 -33.79
C ALA A 37 27.18 14.51 -34.19
N ALA A 38 27.70 13.70 -33.27
CA ALA A 38 27.57 12.25 -33.28
C ALA A 38 26.95 11.81 -31.94
N LEU A 39 25.91 10.97 -32.08
CA LEU A 39 25.06 10.31 -31.09
C LEU A 39 25.59 10.22 -29.64
N LEU A 40 24.83 10.80 -28.70
CA LEU A 40 24.50 10.22 -27.40
C LEU A 40 23.13 10.80 -26.98
N ALA A 41 22.11 9.94 -26.84
CA ALA A 41 20.85 10.33 -26.23
C ALA A 41 21.08 10.60 -24.73
N PRO A 42 20.66 11.73 -24.15
CA PRO A 42 20.69 11.90 -22.71
C PRO A 42 19.52 11.14 -22.08
N ALA A 43 19.83 10.47 -20.97
CA ALA A 43 18.85 9.90 -20.06
C ALA A 43 17.80 10.95 -19.67
N VAL A 44 16.53 10.54 -19.64
CA VAL A 44 15.41 11.35 -19.16
C VAL A 44 15.62 11.63 -17.67
N LEU A 45 15.94 12.88 -17.33
CA LEU A 45 15.83 13.42 -15.98
C LEU A 45 14.34 13.37 -15.57
N ALA A 46 14.05 12.86 -14.37
CA ALA A 46 12.74 13.03 -13.75
C ALA A 46 12.43 14.54 -13.69
N GLY A 47 11.31 14.96 -14.29
CA GLY A 47 10.90 16.37 -14.31
C GLY A 47 10.64 16.90 -12.91
N GLU A 48 10.93 18.20 -12.70
CA GLU A 48 10.57 18.91 -11.47
C GLU A 48 9.05 18.84 -11.22
N PRO A 49 8.61 18.69 -9.96
CA PRO A 49 7.19 18.54 -9.63
C PRO A 49 6.37 19.74 -10.11
N THR A 50 5.34 19.47 -10.90
CA THR A 50 4.52 20.51 -11.53
C THR A 50 3.53 21.11 -10.55
N GLY A 51 3.22 20.45 -9.44
CA GLY A 51 2.20 20.90 -8.48
C GLY A 51 0.78 20.65 -8.95
N ALA A 52 0.55 19.93 -10.05
CA ALA A 52 -0.78 19.80 -10.62
C ALA A 52 -1.73 18.92 -9.79
N THR A 53 -1.20 18.00 -8.97
CA THR A 53 -1.99 17.01 -8.23
C THR A 53 -1.37 16.71 -6.85
N PRO A 54 -2.12 16.06 -5.93
CA PRO A 54 -1.59 15.59 -4.65
C PRO A 54 -0.43 14.59 -4.76
N PHE A 55 -0.26 13.92 -5.90
CA PHE A 55 0.85 12.97 -6.14
C PHE A 55 2.08 13.63 -6.75
N ASP A 56 1.93 14.86 -7.25
CA ASP A 56 3.00 15.68 -7.78
C ASP A 56 3.03 17.07 -7.09
N PRO A 57 3.00 17.15 -5.74
CA PRO A 57 2.89 18.42 -5.04
C PRO A 57 4.25 19.13 -5.03
N ARG A 58 4.22 20.45 -5.16
CA ARG A 58 5.40 21.27 -4.93
C ARG A 58 5.72 21.36 -3.45
N ARG A 59 6.97 21.57 -3.11
CA ARG A 59 7.32 21.88 -1.72
C ARG A 59 6.97 23.33 -1.40
N VAL A 60 6.57 23.62 -0.16
CA VAL A 60 6.48 25.02 0.29
C VAL A 60 7.90 25.59 0.39
N THR A 61 8.20 26.60 -0.42
CA THR A 61 9.55 27.23 -0.48
C THR A 61 9.58 28.63 0.13
N GLY A 62 8.43 29.25 0.38
CA GLY A 62 8.37 30.66 0.79
C GLY A 62 8.82 31.62 -0.29
N ALA A 63 8.94 31.21 -1.56
CA ALA A 63 9.22 32.09 -2.70
C ALA A 63 7.93 32.60 -3.35
N TRP A 64 8.01 33.77 -4.00
CA TRP A 64 6.91 34.28 -4.83
C TRP A 64 6.74 33.39 -6.07
N GLN A 65 5.49 33.06 -6.38
CA GLN A 65 5.08 32.25 -7.52
C GLN A 65 3.90 32.91 -8.23
N THR A 66 3.60 32.47 -9.45
CA THR A 66 2.41 32.89 -10.19
C THR A 66 1.50 31.71 -10.44
N LEU A 67 0.21 31.93 -10.27
CA LEU A 67 -0.84 30.96 -10.54
C LEU A 67 -1.69 31.44 -11.71
N ALA A 68 -1.74 30.66 -12.78
CA ALA A 68 -2.52 30.97 -13.97
C ALA A 68 -4.04 31.08 -13.65
N PRO A 69 -4.83 31.74 -14.50
CA PRO A 69 -6.29 31.78 -14.37
C PRO A 69 -6.88 30.37 -14.31
N ASN A 70 -7.87 30.14 -13.45
CA ASN A 70 -8.56 28.85 -13.27
C ASN A 70 -7.63 27.65 -13.01
N ALA A 71 -6.50 27.88 -12.33
CA ALA A 71 -5.51 26.86 -12.03
C ALA A 71 -5.45 26.54 -10.54
N THR A 72 -5.06 25.31 -10.25
CA THR A 72 -4.82 24.81 -8.89
C THR A 72 -3.39 24.28 -8.79
N LEU A 73 -2.71 24.63 -7.69
CA LEU A 73 -1.42 24.06 -7.35
C LEU A 73 -1.46 23.41 -5.96
N TRP A 74 -0.84 22.25 -5.88
CA TRP A 74 -0.64 21.47 -4.68
C TRP A 74 0.73 21.74 -4.11
N PHE A 75 0.77 22.00 -2.81
CA PHE A 75 1.97 22.14 -2.02
C PHE A 75 1.97 21.15 -0.86
N TYR A 76 3.15 20.84 -0.31
CA TYR A 76 3.27 20.02 0.89
C TYR A 76 4.25 20.59 1.92
N PHE A 77 4.01 20.23 3.19
CA PHE A 77 4.95 20.36 4.29
C PHE A 77 4.90 19.12 5.18
N ASP A 78 5.99 18.83 5.88
CA ASP A 78 6.08 17.69 6.79
C ASP A 78 5.95 18.17 8.24
N TYR A 79 5.20 17.43 9.05
CA TYR A 79 4.92 17.73 10.45
C TYR A 79 5.34 16.57 11.37
N THR A 80 6.12 16.85 12.41
CA THR A 80 6.72 15.83 13.28
C THR A 80 5.90 15.42 14.51
N GLY A 81 4.71 16.00 14.73
CA GLY A 81 3.70 15.41 15.62
C GLY A 81 3.69 15.87 17.10
N ASP A 82 4.11 17.09 17.41
CA ASP A 82 4.14 17.64 18.79
C ASP A 82 2.83 18.27 19.30
N LYS A 83 1.74 18.19 18.52
CA LYS A 83 0.45 18.88 18.70
C LYS A 83 0.52 20.42 18.75
N SER A 84 1.64 21.04 18.35
CA SER A 84 1.78 22.49 18.24
C SER A 84 0.83 23.08 17.19
N LYS A 85 0.50 24.36 17.37
CA LYS A 85 -0.27 25.10 16.36
C LYS A 85 0.61 25.38 15.15
N ILE A 86 0.07 25.06 13.97
CA ILE A 86 0.68 25.33 12.68
C ILE A 86 -0.07 26.49 12.02
N GLN A 87 0.69 27.41 11.47
CA GLN A 87 0.19 28.51 10.66
C GLN A 87 0.52 28.26 9.20
N VAL A 88 -0.50 28.29 8.34
CA VAL A 88 -0.38 28.35 6.88
C VAL A 88 -0.82 29.75 6.45
N ALA A 89 0.07 30.51 5.83
CA ALA A 89 -0.17 31.90 5.43
C ALA A 89 0.16 32.12 3.95
N ALA A 90 -0.63 32.95 3.27
CA ALA A 90 -0.36 33.36 1.90
C ALA A 90 -0.43 34.88 1.72
N ASP A 91 0.57 35.42 1.03
CA ASP A 91 0.58 36.80 0.53
C ASP A 91 0.04 36.81 -0.90
N GLU A 92 -0.81 37.77 -1.25
CA GLU A 92 -1.30 37.98 -2.61
C GLU A 92 -1.23 39.47 -3.01
N TYR A 93 -0.97 39.77 -4.29
CA TYR A 93 -1.11 41.16 -4.75
C TYR A 93 -2.59 41.51 -4.92
N GLY A 94 -3.23 41.94 -3.83
CA GLY A 94 -4.62 42.37 -3.76
C GLY A 94 -5.55 41.28 -3.26
N ALA A 95 -6.31 41.60 -2.22
CA ALA A 95 -7.18 40.66 -1.50
C ALA A 95 -8.22 39.98 -2.41
N GLY A 96 -8.36 38.66 -2.28
CA GLY A 96 -9.41 37.83 -2.86
C GLY A 96 -9.09 37.19 -4.22
N LYS A 97 -7.81 37.04 -4.59
CA LYS A 97 -7.43 36.44 -5.88
C LYS A 97 -7.24 34.93 -5.82
N ILE A 98 -6.80 34.40 -4.69
CA ILE A 98 -6.61 32.98 -4.48
C ILE A 98 -7.42 32.44 -3.31
N GLN A 99 -7.64 31.13 -3.30
CA GLN A 99 -8.12 30.37 -2.15
C GLN A 99 -7.02 29.42 -1.69
N VAL A 100 -6.86 29.30 -0.37
CA VAL A 100 -5.89 28.38 0.24
C VAL A 100 -6.64 27.42 1.14
N ALA A 101 -6.51 26.13 0.84
CA ALA A 101 -7.17 25.04 1.54
C ALA A 101 -6.15 24.04 2.09
N ILE A 102 -6.43 23.48 3.26
CA ILE A 102 -5.51 22.58 3.97
C ILE A 102 -6.14 21.20 3.99
N PHE A 103 -5.38 20.19 3.58
CA PHE A 103 -5.82 18.80 3.48
C PHE A 103 -4.91 17.89 4.30
N THR A 104 -5.51 16.91 4.97
CA THR A 104 -4.77 15.75 5.50
C THR A 104 -4.31 14.86 4.34
N PRO A 105 -3.32 13.97 4.54
CA PRO A 105 -2.95 12.99 3.52
C PRO A 105 -4.13 12.15 3.02
N GLU A 106 -5.06 11.79 3.91
CA GLU A 106 -6.28 11.05 3.58
C GLU A 106 -7.23 11.87 2.71
N GLN A 107 -7.51 13.13 3.07
CA GLN A 107 -8.40 13.99 2.29
C GLN A 107 -7.79 14.40 0.94
N ALA A 108 -6.47 14.58 0.87
CA ALA A 108 -5.76 14.84 -0.39
C ALA A 108 -5.90 13.65 -1.36
N THR A 109 -5.93 12.43 -0.81
CA THR A 109 -6.19 11.22 -1.61
C THR A 109 -7.66 11.12 -2.02
N ALA A 110 -8.59 11.43 -1.12
CA ALA A 110 -10.03 11.43 -1.42
C ALA A 110 -10.43 12.49 -2.46
N TRP A 111 -9.73 13.64 -2.49
CA TRP A 111 -9.96 14.71 -3.46
C TRP A 111 -9.79 14.25 -4.93
N LEU A 112 -9.00 13.20 -5.18
CA LEU A 112 -8.82 12.64 -6.52
C LEU A 112 -10.05 11.90 -7.03
N ALA A 113 -10.80 11.27 -6.12
CA ALA A 113 -12.03 10.57 -6.44
C ALA A 113 -13.22 11.53 -6.50
N ASP A 114 -13.22 12.57 -5.65
CA ASP A 114 -14.22 13.62 -5.63
C ASP A 114 -13.56 14.99 -5.35
N PRO A 115 -13.42 15.86 -6.37
CA PRO A 115 -12.88 17.20 -6.21
C PRO A 115 -13.69 18.11 -5.26
N ALA A 116 -14.88 17.69 -4.84
CA ALA A 116 -15.69 18.35 -3.80
C ALA A 116 -15.31 17.94 -2.36
N THR A 117 -14.31 17.07 -2.18
CA THR A 117 -13.81 16.66 -0.85
C THR A 117 -13.48 17.88 -0.01
N ALA A 118 -14.11 17.98 1.17
CA ALA A 118 -13.92 19.12 2.06
C ALA A 118 -12.51 19.11 2.68
N PRO A 119 -11.80 20.26 2.66
CA PRO A 119 -10.53 20.40 3.38
C PRO A 119 -10.74 20.38 4.89
N ILE A 120 -9.70 20.10 5.68
CA ILE A 120 -9.75 20.31 7.14
C ILE A 120 -9.88 21.79 7.51
N GLY A 121 -9.56 22.69 6.60
CA GLY A 121 -9.75 24.12 6.81
C GLY A 121 -9.39 24.97 5.61
N LEU A 122 -9.92 26.19 5.62
CA LEU A 122 -9.64 27.23 4.64
C LEU A 122 -8.90 28.37 5.33
N ALA A 123 -7.89 28.93 4.66
CA ALA A 123 -7.31 30.18 5.10
C ALA A 123 -8.32 31.32 4.85
N THR A 124 -8.46 32.20 5.82
CA THR A 124 -9.38 33.34 5.76
C THR A 124 -8.60 34.64 5.92
N PRO A 125 -9.12 35.77 5.42
CA PRO A 125 -8.52 37.07 5.72
C PRO A 125 -8.41 37.29 7.23
N PRO A 126 -7.28 37.78 7.75
CA PRO A 126 -7.16 38.06 9.17
C PRO A 126 -8.20 39.11 9.59
N ASN A 127 -8.86 38.86 10.73
CA ASN A 127 -9.83 39.75 11.36
C ASN A 127 -9.29 41.20 11.44
N PRO A 128 -10.11 42.26 11.17
CA PRO A 128 -9.70 43.67 11.22
C PRO A 128 -9.06 44.15 12.54
N ASN A 129 -9.12 43.38 13.64
CA ASN A 129 -8.60 43.76 14.95
C ASN A 129 -7.43 42.90 15.47
N SER A 130 -6.79 42.06 14.66
CA SER A 130 -5.57 41.32 15.07
C SER A 130 -4.44 41.51 14.07
N ALA A 131 -3.26 41.88 14.57
CA ALA A 131 -2.08 42.16 13.78
C ALA A 131 -1.49 40.88 13.15
N SER A 132 -1.83 40.64 11.89
CA SER A 132 -0.79 40.31 10.92
C SER A 132 -0.98 41.22 9.71
N ALA A 133 -0.33 42.37 9.73
CA ALA A 133 -0.33 43.35 8.63
C ALA A 133 0.56 42.91 7.44
N ILE A 134 0.91 41.62 7.40
CA ILE A 134 1.95 41.06 6.54
C ILE A 134 1.38 40.02 5.55
N HIS A 135 0.29 39.32 5.91
CA HIS A 135 -0.29 38.23 5.09
C HIS A 135 -1.78 38.45 4.83
N ASP A 136 -2.24 38.16 3.61
CA ASP A 136 -3.63 38.39 3.18
C ASP A 136 -4.57 37.24 3.54
N LEU A 137 -4.08 36.00 3.61
CA LEU A 137 -4.84 34.82 4.02
C LEU A 137 -4.06 34.04 5.08
N VAL A 138 -4.74 33.67 6.18
CA VAL A 138 -4.13 32.89 7.26
C VAL A 138 -5.06 31.77 7.71
N TRP A 139 -4.49 30.58 7.87
CA TRP A 139 -5.09 29.44 8.57
C TRP A 139 -4.25 29.08 9.78
N LEU A 140 -4.91 28.81 10.91
CA LEU A 140 -4.31 28.34 12.15
C LEU A 140 -5.01 27.05 12.58
N GLY A 141 -4.24 25.98 12.78
CA GLY A 141 -4.78 24.71 13.26
C GLY A 141 -3.71 23.89 13.97
N ALA A 142 -4.11 22.74 14.53
CA ALA A 142 -3.20 21.77 15.12
C ALA A 142 -3.53 20.39 14.55
N PHE A 143 -2.50 19.55 14.38
CA PHE A 143 -2.66 18.20 13.87
C PHE A 143 -2.45 17.19 14.98
N ASN A 144 -3.28 16.15 14.99
CA ASN A 144 -3.25 15.14 16.04
C ASN A 144 -2.21 14.03 15.80
N PHE A 145 -1.57 14.03 14.63
CA PHE A 145 -0.63 13.01 14.19
C PHE A 145 0.47 13.63 13.32
N PRO A 146 1.71 13.09 13.36
CA PRO A 146 2.77 13.46 12.42
C PRO A 146 2.43 13.01 10.99
N GLY A 147 2.98 13.68 9.99
CA GLY A 147 2.79 13.30 8.59
C GLY A 147 3.04 14.43 7.60
N ARG A 148 2.83 14.11 6.32
CA ARG A 148 2.86 15.08 5.23
C ARG A 148 1.47 15.66 5.00
N PHE A 149 1.35 16.97 5.14
CA PHE A 149 0.10 17.71 4.95
C PHE A 149 0.16 18.53 3.68
N PHE A 150 -1.00 18.78 3.09
CA PHE A 150 -1.12 19.40 1.78
C PHE A 150 -1.78 20.76 1.88
N VAL A 151 -1.24 21.72 1.12
CA VAL A 151 -1.80 23.05 0.96
C VAL A 151 -2.16 23.22 -0.50
N VAL A 152 -3.43 23.47 -0.78
CA VAL A 152 -3.95 23.65 -2.13
C VAL A 152 -4.21 25.13 -2.34
N VAL A 153 -3.60 25.69 -3.37
CA VAL A 153 -3.79 27.08 -3.77
C VAL A 153 -4.55 27.10 -5.09
N THR A 154 -5.72 27.71 -5.11
CA THR A 154 -6.60 27.77 -6.28
C THR A 154 -6.84 29.22 -6.70
N ASN A 155 -6.66 29.52 -7.98
CA ASN A 155 -7.01 30.79 -8.58
C ASN A 155 -8.27 30.61 -9.43
N ASN A 156 -9.42 31.04 -8.93
CA ASN A 156 -10.70 30.99 -9.65
C ASN A 156 -10.97 32.27 -10.47
N GLN A 157 -9.97 33.15 -10.62
CA GLN A 157 -10.10 34.41 -11.33
C GLN A 157 -9.64 34.27 -12.79
N ALA A 158 -10.13 35.18 -13.65
CA ALA A 158 -9.75 35.28 -15.05
C ALA A 158 -8.34 35.88 -15.29
N ALA A 159 -7.64 36.29 -14.23
CA ALA A 159 -6.32 36.90 -14.29
C ALA A 159 -5.28 36.06 -13.52
N THR A 160 -4.01 36.16 -13.92
CA THR A 160 -2.91 35.49 -13.21
C THR A 160 -2.73 36.11 -11.83
N ALA A 161 -2.56 35.28 -10.80
CA ALA A 161 -2.39 35.70 -9.42
C ALA A 161 -0.96 35.42 -8.93
N PRO A 162 -0.14 36.44 -8.63
CA PRO A 162 1.10 36.24 -7.90
C PRO A 162 0.80 36.00 -6.42
N PHE A 163 1.43 34.99 -5.84
CA PHE A 163 1.27 34.67 -4.42
C PHE A 163 2.57 34.14 -3.81
N ARG A 164 2.68 34.21 -2.48
CA ARG A 164 3.76 33.62 -1.71
C ARG A 164 3.16 32.78 -0.59
N LEU A 165 3.44 31.48 -0.58
CA LEU A 165 2.94 30.57 0.44
C LEU A 165 4.01 30.31 1.52
N GLN A 166 3.61 30.44 2.77
CA GLN A 166 4.45 30.20 3.94
C GLN A 166 3.74 29.27 4.93
N VAL A 167 4.51 28.40 5.56
CA VAL A 167 4.04 27.57 6.66
C VAL A 167 4.98 27.81 7.85
N SER A 168 4.51 27.72 9.08
CA SER A 168 5.35 27.85 10.27
C SER A 168 4.73 27.13 11.47
N GLY A 169 5.57 26.68 12.41
CA GLY A 169 5.20 25.93 13.62
C GLY A 169 6.38 25.11 14.14
N ASP A 170 6.39 24.79 15.44
CA ASP A 170 7.54 24.21 16.16
C ASP A 170 7.98 22.83 15.63
N SER A 171 7.09 22.13 14.92
CA SER A 171 7.34 20.81 14.31
C SER A 171 7.16 20.77 12.79
N VAL A 172 7.20 21.93 12.12
CA VAL A 172 7.10 22.01 10.66
C VAL A 172 8.50 21.92 10.03
N ALA A 173 8.77 20.85 9.30
CA ALA A 173 10.02 20.69 8.56
C ALA A 173 9.91 21.33 7.16
N LEU A 174 10.48 22.53 7.02
CA LEU A 174 10.46 23.33 5.77
C LEU A 174 11.78 23.41 5.02
N ALA A 175 12.81 22.66 5.42
CA ALA A 175 14.07 22.51 4.66
C ALA A 175 14.24 21.05 4.18
N PRO A 176 14.92 20.80 3.05
CA PRO A 176 15.34 19.44 2.71
C PRO A 176 16.27 18.94 3.82
N THR A 177 16.03 17.74 4.32
CA THR A 177 17.01 17.06 5.17
C THR A 177 18.26 16.84 4.32
N PRO A 178 19.43 17.43 4.64
CA PRO A 178 20.62 17.19 3.85
C PRO A 178 21.03 15.73 3.99
N THR A 179 21.41 15.10 2.88
CA THR A 179 22.08 13.80 2.86
C THR A 179 23.32 13.88 3.77
N PRO A 180 23.49 12.99 4.76
CA PRO A 180 24.60 13.12 5.70
C PRO A 180 25.93 12.86 4.99
N THR A 181 26.74 13.91 4.87
CA THR A 181 28.17 13.79 4.57
C THR A 181 28.89 13.40 5.86
N LEU A 182 29.49 12.21 5.89
CA LEU A 182 30.24 11.71 7.05
C LEU A 182 31.60 12.42 7.16
N ALA A 183 31.86 13.05 8.30
CA ALA A 183 33.20 13.30 8.81
C ALA A 183 33.20 13.15 10.35
N PRO A 184 34.33 12.72 10.95
CA PRO A 184 34.31 11.71 11.99
C PRO A 184 34.50 12.30 13.38
N TRP A 185 33.58 12.00 14.31
CA TRP A 185 33.84 12.09 15.75
C TRP A 185 33.21 10.91 16.48
N LEU A 186 34.10 10.02 16.92
CA LEU A 186 33.99 9.04 18.02
C LEU A 186 32.64 8.33 18.17
N ALA A 187 32.40 7.36 17.28
CA ALA A 187 31.34 6.38 17.43
C ALA A 187 31.64 5.43 18.60
N LEU A 188 30.76 5.41 19.61
CA LEU A 188 30.50 4.16 20.30
C LEU A 188 29.85 3.21 19.28
N PRO A 189 30.23 1.92 19.24
CA PRO A 189 29.64 0.98 18.28
C PRO A 189 28.13 0.90 18.48
N ASN A 190 27.35 1.21 17.45
CA ASN A 190 25.95 0.79 17.38
C ASN A 190 25.96 -0.74 17.19
N PRO A 191 25.51 -1.54 18.17
CA PRO A 191 25.55 -3.00 18.08
C PRO A 191 24.62 -3.58 17.00
N PHE A 192 23.82 -2.75 16.33
CA PHE A 192 22.93 -3.13 15.24
C PHE A 192 23.30 -2.49 13.90
N ALA A 193 24.45 -1.80 13.82
CA ALA A 193 25.02 -1.29 12.57
C ALA A 193 26.00 -2.28 11.92
N THR A 194 25.82 -3.58 12.12
CA THR A 194 26.42 -4.55 11.21
C THR A 194 25.84 -4.29 9.82
N PRO A 195 26.65 -4.13 8.76
CA PRO A 195 26.17 -4.21 7.39
C PRO A 195 25.50 -5.57 7.25
N ILE A 196 24.17 -5.56 7.28
CA ILE A 196 23.39 -6.75 7.01
C ILE A 196 23.73 -7.10 5.55
N PRO A 197 24.23 -8.32 5.26
CA PRO A 197 24.35 -8.76 3.88
C PRO A 197 22.99 -8.55 3.23
N VAL A 198 22.93 -7.85 2.09
CA VAL A 198 21.70 -7.74 1.31
C VAL A 198 21.37 -9.17 0.88
N GLY A 199 20.62 -9.87 1.71
CA GLY A 199 20.34 -11.28 1.55
C GLY A 199 19.34 -11.39 0.42
N SER A 200 19.75 -11.98 -0.69
CA SER A 200 18.80 -12.46 -1.68
C SER A 200 17.96 -13.55 -1.02
N LEU A 201 16.65 -13.40 -1.07
CA LEU A 201 15.73 -14.49 -0.80
C LEU A 201 15.82 -15.49 -1.97
N GLN A 202 15.57 -16.76 -1.72
CA GLN A 202 15.36 -17.71 -2.82
C GLN A 202 13.93 -17.53 -3.34
N GLY A 203 13.72 -17.76 -4.64
CA GLY A 203 12.37 -17.68 -5.22
C GLY A 203 11.88 -16.25 -5.45
N GLN A 204 10.57 -16.08 -5.39
CA GLN A 204 9.88 -14.83 -5.71
C GLN A 204 8.89 -14.44 -4.61
N LEU A 205 8.66 -13.14 -4.50
CA LEU A 205 7.68 -12.58 -3.60
C LEU A 205 6.58 -11.91 -4.40
N VAL A 206 5.36 -12.01 -3.89
CA VAL A 206 4.25 -11.13 -4.26
C VAL A 206 3.91 -10.27 -3.06
N PHE A 207 3.65 -8.98 -3.25
CA PHE A 207 3.29 -8.09 -2.14
C PHE A 207 2.44 -6.91 -2.59
N GLN A 208 1.70 -6.31 -1.66
CA GLN A 208 0.95 -5.06 -1.87
C GLN A 208 1.66 -3.84 -1.26
N ASP A 209 1.52 -2.66 -1.87
CA ASP A 209 2.06 -1.40 -1.32
C ASP A 209 1.15 -0.72 -0.28
N ALA A 210 -0.16 -0.99 -0.30
CA ALA A 210 -1.14 -0.49 0.66
C ALA A 210 -2.40 -1.37 0.62
N SER A 211 -3.27 -1.21 1.62
CA SER A 211 -4.61 -1.80 1.62
C SER A 211 -5.39 -1.39 0.36
N GLY A 212 -5.66 -2.34 -0.55
CA GLY A 212 -6.33 -2.08 -1.82
C GLY A 212 -5.44 -1.39 -2.87
N GLY A 213 -4.15 -1.27 -2.57
CA GLY A 213 -3.14 -0.65 -3.41
C GLY A 213 -2.64 -1.58 -4.52
N ASN A 214 -1.46 -1.28 -5.05
CA ASN A 214 -0.88 -2.06 -6.13
C ASN A 214 -0.24 -3.34 -5.58
N ILE A 215 -0.36 -4.42 -6.36
CA ILE A 215 0.26 -5.71 -6.11
C ILE A 215 1.43 -5.88 -7.08
N TYR A 216 2.58 -6.27 -6.55
CA TYR A 216 3.83 -6.43 -7.28
C TYR A 216 4.40 -7.83 -7.10
N THR A 217 5.15 -8.29 -8.09
CA THR A 217 6.06 -9.43 -7.97
C THR A 217 7.50 -8.94 -8.02
N VAL A 218 8.37 -9.64 -7.31
CA VAL A 218 9.81 -9.35 -7.30
C VAL A 218 10.61 -10.62 -7.03
N ASN A 219 11.77 -10.74 -7.66
CA ASN A 219 12.71 -11.80 -7.32
C ASN A 219 13.28 -11.57 -5.91
N GLY A 220 13.69 -12.64 -5.24
CA GLY A 220 14.26 -12.54 -3.90
C GLY A 220 15.54 -11.69 -3.80
N ASP A 221 16.24 -11.45 -4.91
CA ASP A 221 17.40 -10.53 -5.00
C ASP A 221 17.00 -9.05 -5.23
N GLY A 222 15.70 -8.75 -5.36
CA GLY A 222 15.16 -7.42 -5.64
C GLY A 222 15.08 -7.05 -7.12
N SER A 223 15.48 -7.94 -8.04
CA SER A 223 15.35 -7.73 -9.48
C SER A 223 13.93 -8.08 -9.98
N ASN A 224 13.63 -7.69 -11.23
CA ASN A 224 12.34 -7.93 -11.90
C ASN A 224 11.11 -7.43 -11.12
N LEU A 225 11.27 -6.35 -10.34
CA LEU A 225 10.15 -5.69 -9.66
C LEU A 225 9.11 -5.23 -10.70
N THR A 226 7.95 -5.88 -10.69
CA THR A 226 6.91 -5.68 -11.70
C THR A 226 5.56 -5.51 -11.02
N ARG A 227 4.79 -4.51 -11.43
CA ARG A 227 3.40 -4.36 -11.00
C ARG A 227 2.54 -5.35 -11.75
N VAL A 228 1.79 -6.19 -11.03
CA VAL A 228 0.93 -7.24 -11.57
C VAL A 228 -0.51 -6.75 -11.63
N THR A 229 -1.05 -6.26 -10.51
CA THR A 229 -2.45 -5.81 -10.42
C THR A 229 -2.64 -4.86 -9.23
N TYR A 230 -3.84 -4.76 -8.69
CA TYR A 230 -4.18 -4.03 -7.47
C TYR A 230 -5.25 -4.80 -6.67
N GLY A 231 -5.20 -4.67 -5.35
CA GLY A 231 -6.09 -5.39 -4.45
C GLY A 231 -5.51 -5.52 -3.05
N LEU A 232 -6.00 -6.55 -2.35
CA LEU A 232 -5.62 -6.89 -0.99
C LEU A 232 -5.14 -8.35 -0.94
N ASP A 233 -4.25 -8.60 0.00
CA ASP A 233 -3.81 -9.89 0.48
C ASP A 233 -3.38 -10.87 -0.63
N PRO A 234 -2.37 -10.53 -1.45
CA PRO A 234 -1.95 -11.41 -2.53
C PRO A 234 -1.37 -12.74 -2.00
N ALA A 235 -1.69 -13.84 -2.68
CA ALA A 235 -1.23 -15.18 -2.33
C ALA A 235 -0.88 -16.00 -3.58
N TRP A 236 0.29 -16.66 -3.57
CA TRP A 236 0.76 -17.51 -4.65
C TRP A 236 -0.02 -18.82 -4.73
N SER A 237 -0.29 -19.28 -5.96
CA SER A 237 -0.69 -20.66 -6.20
C SER A 237 0.47 -21.61 -5.87
N PRO A 238 0.21 -22.87 -5.46
CA PRO A 238 1.27 -23.82 -5.10
C PRO A 238 2.25 -24.14 -6.24
N ASP A 239 1.86 -23.89 -7.50
CA ASP A 239 2.70 -24.07 -8.67
C ASP A 239 3.41 -22.76 -9.13
N GLY A 240 3.20 -21.65 -8.41
CA GLY A 240 3.81 -20.35 -8.66
C GLY A 240 3.33 -19.63 -9.92
N LYS A 241 2.28 -20.12 -10.58
CA LYS A 241 1.81 -19.55 -11.86
C LYS A 241 0.73 -18.51 -11.70
N GLN A 242 0.00 -18.52 -10.60
CA GLN A 242 -1.14 -17.65 -10.37
C GLN A 242 -1.04 -16.97 -9.02
N ILE A 243 -1.72 -15.84 -8.91
CA ILE A 243 -1.83 -15.04 -7.70
C ILE A 243 -3.33 -14.88 -7.42
N ALA A 244 -3.76 -15.27 -6.22
CA ALA A 244 -5.07 -14.93 -5.69
C ALA A 244 -4.98 -13.61 -4.92
N PHE A 245 -6.03 -12.80 -4.97
CA PHE A 245 -6.12 -11.53 -4.24
C PHE A 245 -7.58 -11.13 -4.07
N THR A 246 -7.87 -10.14 -3.23
CA THR A 246 -9.24 -9.63 -3.03
C THR A 246 -9.37 -8.15 -3.38
N ARG A 247 -10.61 -7.72 -3.60
CA ARG A 247 -10.97 -6.31 -3.77
C ARG A 247 -12.21 -5.98 -2.95
N TRP A 248 -12.18 -4.85 -2.25
CA TRP A 248 -13.33 -4.34 -1.51
C TRP A 248 -14.23 -3.42 -2.35
N ASN A 249 -13.64 -2.73 -3.32
CA ASN A 249 -14.38 -1.85 -4.23
C ASN A 249 -14.77 -2.59 -5.51
N PRO A 250 -15.92 -2.27 -6.11
CA PRO A 250 -16.37 -2.87 -7.37
C PRO A 250 -15.31 -2.80 -8.49
N PRO A 251 -15.04 -3.92 -9.20
CA PRO A 251 -15.59 -5.25 -8.93
C PRO A 251 -14.97 -5.82 -7.64
N ALA A 252 -15.82 -6.12 -6.65
CA ALA A 252 -15.42 -6.54 -5.30
C ALA A 252 -15.57 -8.05 -5.19
N GLY A 253 -14.61 -8.71 -4.56
CA GLY A 253 -14.61 -10.15 -4.47
C GLY A 253 -13.24 -10.77 -4.34
N VAL A 254 -13.18 -12.06 -4.65
CA VAL A 254 -11.97 -12.86 -4.75
C VAL A 254 -11.61 -13.03 -6.21
N PHE A 255 -10.35 -12.81 -6.54
CA PHE A 255 -9.83 -12.82 -7.90
C PHE A 255 -8.62 -13.75 -7.98
N ILE A 256 -8.37 -14.24 -9.19
CA ILE A 256 -7.08 -14.83 -9.56
C ILE A 256 -6.57 -14.16 -10.83
N ALA A 257 -5.25 -14.05 -10.96
CA ALA A 257 -4.57 -13.66 -12.18
C ALA A 257 -3.32 -14.53 -12.35
N ASP A 258 -2.79 -14.61 -13.57
CA ASP A 258 -1.48 -15.19 -13.79
C ASP A 258 -0.40 -14.32 -13.14
N SER A 259 0.78 -14.90 -12.89
CA SER A 259 1.88 -14.26 -12.15
C SER A 259 2.45 -13.00 -12.82
N ASP A 260 2.19 -12.82 -14.11
CA ASP A 260 2.52 -11.64 -14.90
C ASP A 260 1.39 -10.58 -14.94
N GLY A 261 0.24 -10.88 -14.33
CA GLY A 261 -0.95 -10.03 -14.26
C GLY A 261 -1.95 -10.24 -15.39
N SER A 262 -1.66 -11.15 -16.33
CA SER A 262 -2.59 -11.52 -17.38
C SER A 262 -3.70 -12.46 -16.85
N ASN A 263 -4.73 -12.69 -17.67
CA ASN A 263 -5.84 -13.61 -17.38
C ASN A 263 -6.52 -13.37 -16.02
N GLU A 264 -6.58 -12.10 -15.59
CA GLU A 264 -7.29 -11.71 -14.37
C GLU A 264 -8.78 -12.03 -14.49
N GLN A 265 -9.32 -12.74 -13.51
CA GLN A 265 -10.73 -13.09 -13.43
C GLN A 265 -11.25 -13.09 -11.99
N ALA A 266 -12.48 -12.60 -11.83
CA ALA A 266 -13.22 -12.77 -10.58
C ALA A 266 -13.63 -14.23 -10.44
N ILE A 267 -13.24 -14.88 -9.35
CA ILE A 267 -13.69 -16.23 -9.02
C ILE A 267 -14.90 -16.20 -8.11
N MET A 268 -15.16 -15.12 -7.39
CA MET A 268 -16.33 -15.00 -6.54
C MET A 268 -16.62 -13.55 -6.18
N ASP A 269 -17.88 -13.13 -6.33
CA ASP A 269 -18.36 -11.89 -5.74
C ASP A 269 -18.47 -12.04 -4.23
N ALA A 270 -17.73 -11.21 -3.50
CA ALA A 270 -17.68 -11.25 -2.04
C ALA A 270 -17.40 -9.85 -1.48
N SER A 271 -18.34 -9.34 -0.69
CA SER A 271 -18.15 -8.06 -0.01
C SER A 271 -17.11 -8.19 1.09
N GLN A 272 -16.18 -7.24 1.15
CA GLN A 272 -15.11 -7.18 2.15
C GLN A 272 -14.32 -8.50 2.29
N ALA A 273 -14.06 -9.19 1.18
CA ALA A 273 -13.22 -10.38 1.19
C ALA A 273 -11.76 -10.03 1.53
N LEU A 274 -11.10 -10.92 2.27
CA LEU A 274 -9.74 -10.75 2.79
C LEU A 274 -9.01 -12.10 2.83
N SER A 275 -7.68 -12.00 2.85
CA SER A 275 -6.74 -13.09 3.12
C SER A 275 -7.04 -14.38 2.35
N PRO A 276 -7.13 -14.33 1.00
CA PRO A 276 -7.28 -15.52 0.18
C PRO A 276 -6.04 -16.39 0.33
N GLN A 277 -6.23 -17.71 0.36
CA GLN A 277 -5.17 -18.70 0.48
C GLN A 277 -5.51 -19.94 -0.34
N TRP A 278 -4.59 -20.30 -1.23
CA TRP A 278 -4.69 -21.51 -2.02
C TRP A 278 -4.58 -22.76 -1.15
N SER A 279 -5.39 -23.77 -1.46
CA SER A 279 -5.16 -25.12 -0.94
C SER A 279 -3.82 -25.66 -1.47
N PRO A 280 -3.13 -26.55 -0.74
CA PRO A 280 -1.87 -27.14 -1.21
C PRO A 280 -2.02 -27.89 -2.54
N ALA A 281 -3.21 -28.39 -2.84
CA ALA A 281 -3.54 -29.05 -4.10
C ALA A 281 -3.84 -28.07 -5.26
N GLY A 282 -3.92 -26.77 -4.99
CA GLY A 282 -4.17 -25.73 -5.99
C GLY A 282 -5.59 -25.71 -6.57
N ASN A 283 -6.54 -26.41 -5.94
CA ASN A 283 -7.91 -26.59 -6.45
C ASN A 283 -8.98 -25.87 -5.62
N GLN A 284 -8.61 -25.18 -4.54
CA GLN A 284 -9.52 -24.43 -3.70
C GLN A 284 -8.84 -23.16 -3.17
N ILE A 285 -9.63 -22.15 -2.84
CA ILE A 285 -9.17 -20.93 -2.16
C ILE A 285 -10.03 -20.71 -0.92
N ALA A 286 -9.37 -20.66 0.24
CA ALA A 286 -9.99 -20.22 1.50
C ALA A 286 -9.84 -18.70 1.65
N PHE A 287 -10.82 -18.02 2.21
CA PHE A 287 -10.78 -16.58 2.41
C PHE A 287 -11.66 -16.17 3.59
N THR A 288 -11.40 -14.99 4.15
CA THR A 288 -12.29 -14.33 5.11
C THR A 288 -13.24 -13.42 4.37
N TRP A 289 -14.49 -13.31 4.83
CA TRP A 289 -15.46 -12.37 4.28
C TRP A 289 -16.50 -11.95 5.31
N GLN A 290 -17.10 -10.78 5.08
CA GLN A 290 -18.20 -10.29 5.90
C GLN A 290 -19.50 -10.96 5.44
N LYS A 291 -20.10 -11.77 6.31
CA LYS A 291 -21.38 -12.45 6.05
C LYS A 291 -22.33 -12.36 7.24
N GLY A 292 -23.33 -11.50 7.12
CA GLY A 292 -24.34 -11.28 8.16
C GLY A 292 -23.84 -10.35 9.26
N GLY A 293 -24.49 -10.43 10.42
CA GLY A 293 -24.26 -9.54 11.54
C GLY A 293 -25.52 -8.84 12.00
N THR A 294 -25.44 -8.11 13.12
CA THR A 294 -26.55 -7.25 13.54
C THR A 294 -26.39 -5.88 12.89
N PRO A 295 -27.44 -5.35 12.23
CA PRO A 295 -27.38 -3.99 11.69
C PRO A 295 -27.30 -2.97 12.83
N GLU A 296 -26.87 -1.76 12.48
CA GLU A 296 -27.02 -0.63 13.39
C GLU A 296 -28.51 -0.45 13.73
N SER A 297 -28.80 -0.25 15.01
CA SER A 297 -30.17 -0.07 15.48
C SER A 297 -30.21 0.97 16.59
N GLU A 298 -31.35 1.62 16.77
CA GLU A 298 -31.54 2.56 17.87
C GLU A 298 -32.40 1.92 18.95
N ARG A 299 -31.97 2.03 20.21
CA ARG A 299 -32.74 1.56 21.36
C ARG A 299 -33.07 2.72 22.28
N CYS A 300 -34.36 2.99 22.46
CA CYS A 300 -34.84 4.03 23.35
C CYS A 300 -35.38 3.46 24.66
N VAL A 301 -34.89 3.95 25.80
CA VAL A 301 -35.38 3.60 27.14
C VAL A 301 -35.67 4.89 27.89
N ARG A 302 -36.92 5.07 28.33
CA ARG A 302 -37.39 6.27 29.08
C ARG A 302 -37.06 7.61 28.38
N GLY A 303 -37.24 7.65 27.05
CA GLY A 303 -37.03 8.87 26.26
C GLY A 303 -35.56 9.19 25.94
N VAL A 304 -34.61 8.36 26.38
CA VAL A 304 -33.21 8.44 25.97
C VAL A 304 -32.97 7.34 24.93
N CYS A 305 -32.55 7.74 23.73
CA CYS A 305 -32.19 6.84 22.64
C CYS A 305 -30.68 6.65 22.58
N THR A 306 -30.26 5.41 22.34
CA THR A 306 -28.86 5.04 22.17
C THR A 306 -28.72 4.22 20.90
N THR A 307 -27.82 4.65 20.01
CA THR A 307 -27.44 3.88 18.83
C THR A 307 -26.60 2.69 19.27
N ILE A 308 -27.08 1.49 18.92
CA ILE A 308 -26.34 0.24 19.01
C ILE A 308 -25.62 0.07 17.67
N PRO A 309 -24.28 0.14 17.64
CA PRO A 309 -23.52 0.01 16.41
C PRO A 309 -23.78 -1.33 15.71
N ALA A 310 -23.59 -1.35 14.39
CA ALA A 310 -23.59 -2.60 13.64
C ALA A 310 -22.50 -3.54 14.17
N ASN A 311 -22.79 -4.84 14.24
CA ASN A 311 -21.83 -5.88 14.58
C ASN A 311 -21.73 -6.89 13.43
N PRO A 312 -20.82 -6.67 12.46
CA PRO A 312 -20.66 -7.54 11.30
C PRO A 312 -20.07 -8.90 11.71
N TYR A 313 -20.56 -9.96 11.08
CA TYR A 313 -19.96 -11.29 11.27
C TYR A 313 -18.92 -11.56 10.20
N TRP A 314 -17.75 -12.04 10.64
CA TRP A 314 -16.63 -12.41 9.79
C TRP A 314 -16.50 -13.93 9.79
N LYS A 315 -16.61 -14.51 8.60
CA LYS A 315 -16.65 -15.96 8.38
C LYS A 315 -15.53 -16.40 7.46
N ILE A 316 -15.27 -17.71 7.44
CA ILE A 316 -14.39 -18.35 6.47
C ILE A 316 -15.25 -18.94 5.34
N GLY A 317 -14.89 -18.60 4.10
CA GLY A 317 -15.40 -19.25 2.90
C GLY A 317 -14.31 -20.06 2.22
N VAL A 318 -14.69 -21.17 1.58
CA VAL A 318 -13.80 -21.96 0.71
C VAL A 318 -14.48 -22.15 -0.64
N VAL A 319 -13.87 -21.61 -1.68
CA VAL A 319 -14.32 -21.73 -3.08
C VAL A 319 -13.47 -22.78 -3.81
N ALA A 320 -14.13 -23.70 -4.52
CA ALA A 320 -13.47 -24.69 -5.37
C ALA A 320 -13.21 -24.15 -6.79
N LEU A 321 -12.10 -24.57 -7.39
CA LEU A 321 -11.64 -24.16 -8.73
C LEU A 321 -11.78 -25.33 -9.73
N GLY A 322 -12.70 -25.19 -10.71
CA GLY A 322 -12.96 -26.18 -11.79
C GLY A 322 -13.68 -27.48 -11.33
N GLN A 323 -14.55 -28.14 -12.10
CA GLN A 323 -14.96 -28.01 -13.51
C GLN A 323 -16.46 -27.68 -13.66
N VAL A 324 -16.77 -26.82 -14.64
CA VAL A 324 -18.09 -26.68 -15.27
C VAL A 324 -18.27 -27.82 -16.28
N GLY A 325 -19.31 -28.62 -16.10
CA GLY A 325 -19.95 -29.37 -17.17
C GLY A 325 -21.41 -28.90 -17.22
N ASP A 326 -21.77 -28.16 -18.29
CA ASP A 326 -23.08 -27.71 -18.80
C ASP A 326 -24.20 -27.22 -17.86
N GLU A 327 -24.03 -27.29 -16.55
CA GLU A 327 -24.72 -26.44 -15.60
C GLU A 327 -23.69 -25.41 -15.14
N VAL A 328 -24.07 -24.13 -15.20
CA VAL A 328 -23.32 -23.03 -14.60
C VAL A 328 -22.97 -23.45 -13.17
N ALA A 329 -21.73 -23.94 -12.97
CA ALA A 329 -21.21 -24.27 -11.66
C ALA A 329 -20.97 -22.92 -10.98
N GLY A 330 -22.03 -22.35 -10.40
CA GLY A 330 -21.89 -21.38 -9.35
C GLY A 330 -20.93 -22.01 -8.35
N ASN A 331 -19.76 -21.40 -8.23
CA ASN A 331 -18.69 -21.77 -7.31
C ASN A 331 -19.30 -22.38 -6.05
N ARG A 332 -19.09 -23.68 -5.81
CA ARG A 332 -19.60 -24.38 -4.63
C ARG A 332 -18.84 -23.88 -3.41
N LEU A 333 -19.21 -22.69 -2.96
CA LEU A 333 -18.76 -22.10 -1.73
C LEU A 333 -19.17 -23.03 -0.60
N SER A 334 -18.18 -23.52 0.14
CA SER A 334 -18.39 -24.18 1.41
C SER A 334 -18.01 -23.22 2.54
N GLU A 335 -18.67 -23.36 3.68
CA GLU A 335 -18.41 -22.55 4.87
C GLU A 335 -17.94 -23.47 5.99
N PRO A 336 -16.61 -23.62 6.16
CA PRO A 336 -16.06 -24.33 7.29
C PRO A 336 -16.56 -23.73 8.60
N ALA A 337 -16.73 -24.59 9.60
CA ALA A 337 -17.19 -24.13 10.89
C ALA A 337 -16.16 -23.23 11.57
N CYS A 338 -16.65 -22.10 12.05
CA CYS A 338 -15.91 -21.10 12.79
C CYS A 338 -16.91 -20.20 13.55
N THR A 339 -16.43 -19.35 14.45
CA THR A 339 -17.28 -18.39 15.19
C THR A 339 -17.79 -17.26 14.27
N ASN A 340 -18.25 -16.13 14.83
CA ASN A 340 -18.62 -14.94 14.05
C ASN A 340 -17.46 -13.95 13.85
N HIS A 341 -16.21 -14.32 14.22
CA HIS A 341 -15.05 -13.43 14.18
C HIS A 341 -13.80 -14.14 13.65
N CYS A 342 -13.91 -14.81 12.50
CA CYS A 342 -12.86 -15.65 11.95
C CYS A 342 -12.05 -14.92 10.86
N PHE A 343 -10.73 -14.92 10.99
CA PHE A 343 -9.84 -14.16 10.12
C PHE A 343 -8.62 -14.96 9.64
N SER A 344 -8.13 -14.58 8.45
CA SER A 344 -6.83 -14.99 7.90
C SER A 344 -6.63 -16.51 7.88
N PRO A 345 -7.52 -17.28 7.21
CA PRO A 345 -7.46 -18.73 7.17
C PRO A 345 -6.17 -19.21 6.49
N THR A 346 -5.58 -20.30 6.94
CA THR A 346 -4.39 -20.92 6.35
C THR A 346 -4.54 -22.43 6.35
N TRP A 347 -4.08 -23.06 5.26
CA TRP A 347 -4.17 -24.50 5.06
C TRP A 347 -3.04 -25.24 5.76
N SER A 348 -3.36 -26.39 6.32
CA SER A 348 -2.32 -27.37 6.62
C SER A 348 -1.70 -27.91 5.33
N GLY A 349 -0.43 -28.34 5.38
CA GLY A 349 0.29 -28.82 4.19
C GLY A 349 -0.36 -30.04 3.52
N ASP A 350 -1.12 -30.84 4.26
CA ASP A 350 -1.92 -31.97 3.74
C ASP A 350 -3.30 -31.57 3.19
N GLY A 351 -3.68 -30.29 3.30
CA GLY A 351 -4.97 -29.76 2.86
C GLY A 351 -6.18 -30.20 3.71
N ARG A 352 -5.96 -30.85 4.86
CA ARG A 352 -7.06 -31.37 5.69
C ARG A 352 -7.65 -30.33 6.64
N TYR A 353 -6.81 -29.45 7.17
CA TYR A 353 -7.18 -28.50 8.21
C TYR A 353 -7.09 -27.07 7.70
N LEU A 354 -7.97 -26.22 8.23
CA LEU A 354 -7.81 -24.77 8.19
C LEU A 354 -7.55 -24.26 9.59
N ALA A 355 -6.45 -23.54 9.78
CA ALA A 355 -6.24 -22.72 10.97
C ALA A 355 -6.59 -21.27 10.67
N PHE A 356 -7.09 -20.53 11.67
CA PHE A 356 -7.51 -19.14 11.52
C PHE A 356 -7.43 -18.41 12.87
N ALA A 357 -7.31 -17.09 12.80
CA ALA A 357 -7.39 -16.22 13.96
C ALA A 357 -8.86 -15.95 14.33
N ASP A 358 -9.14 -15.90 15.62
CA ASP A 358 -10.44 -15.61 16.20
C ASP A 358 -10.29 -14.52 17.27
N ALA A 359 -11.12 -13.48 17.16
CA ALA A 359 -11.03 -12.33 18.07
C ALA A 359 -11.35 -12.66 19.54
N GLY A 360 -12.13 -13.72 19.80
CA GLY A 360 -12.52 -14.13 21.15
C GLY A 360 -11.69 -15.29 21.70
N PHE A 361 -11.17 -16.17 20.83
CA PHE A 361 -10.57 -17.44 21.26
C PHE A 361 -9.11 -17.65 20.82
N GLY A 362 -8.50 -16.68 20.14
CA GLY A 362 -7.12 -16.75 19.69
C GLY A 362 -6.98 -17.56 18.40
N ILE A 363 -6.10 -18.55 18.33
CA ILE A 363 -5.91 -19.36 17.12
C ILE A 363 -6.75 -20.62 17.23
N LEU A 364 -7.59 -20.83 16.22
CA LEU A 364 -8.48 -21.97 16.11
C LEU A 364 -8.13 -22.82 14.88
N ARG A 365 -8.54 -24.09 14.90
CA ARG A 365 -8.41 -24.99 13.75
C ARG A 365 -9.66 -25.81 13.53
N THR A 366 -10.10 -25.93 12.28
CA THR A 366 -11.22 -26.77 11.84
C THR A 366 -10.73 -27.91 10.94
N ASP A 367 -11.37 -29.08 11.05
CA ASP A 367 -11.12 -30.26 10.20
C ASP A 367 -12.17 -30.31 9.09
N LEU A 368 -11.74 -30.20 7.84
CA LEU A 368 -12.64 -30.14 6.69
C LEU A 368 -13.28 -31.48 6.33
N LEU A 369 -12.78 -32.58 6.90
CA LEU A 369 -13.31 -33.93 6.70
C LEU A 369 -14.18 -34.40 7.88
N ALA A 370 -14.30 -33.60 8.95
CA ALA A 370 -15.10 -33.98 10.11
C ALA A 370 -16.61 -33.87 9.79
N PRO A 371 -17.43 -34.88 10.16
CA PRO A 371 -18.88 -34.84 9.96
C PRO A 371 -19.51 -33.71 10.78
N THR A 372 -20.49 -33.03 10.21
CA THR A 372 -21.18 -31.93 10.87
C THR A 372 -22.01 -32.43 12.06
N ARG A 373 -21.79 -31.93 13.29
CA ARG A 373 -22.50 -32.43 14.48
C ARG A 373 -23.14 -31.28 15.26
N ALA A 374 -24.43 -31.02 15.02
CA ALA A 374 -25.25 -29.98 15.67
C ALA A 374 -25.09 -29.96 17.21
N ASP A 375 -24.81 -28.78 17.78
CA ASP A 375 -24.74 -28.50 19.21
C ASP A 375 -26.09 -27.88 19.62
N PRO A 376 -26.83 -28.49 20.57
CA PRO A 376 -28.08 -27.95 21.10
C PRO A 376 -27.95 -26.65 21.90
N GLU A 377 -26.76 -26.28 22.40
CA GLU A 377 -26.60 -25.17 23.38
C GLU A 377 -25.90 -23.91 22.84
N GLY A 378 -25.46 -23.89 21.57
CA GLY A 378 -25.16 -22.66 20.82
C GLY A 378 -23.98 -21.80 21.31
N GLU A 379 -23.24 -22.20 22.35
CA GLU A 379 -22.06 -21.46 22.83
C GLU A 379 -20.75 -21.86 22.11
N VAL A 380 -20.72 -23.05 21.47
CA VAL A 380 -19.63 -23.49 20.60
C VAL A 380 -20.24 -24.01 19.30
N PRO A 381 -19.76 -23.61 18.11
CA PRO A 381 -20.32 -24.14 16.88
C PRO A 381 -20.26 -25.67 16.89
N PRO A 382 -21.32 -26.34 16.46
CA PRO A 382 -21.17 -27.71 15.99
C PRO A 382 -20.07 -27.73 14.94
N ASN A 383 -19.18 -28.72 15.03
CA ASN A 383 -18.02 -28.97 14.18
C ASN A 383 -16.71 -28.49 14.81
N PHE A 384 -15.81 -29.47 15.02
CA PHE A 384 -14.66 -29.39 15.89
C PHE A 384 -13.73 -28.21 15.57
N THR A 385 -13.72 -27.23 16.47
CA THR A 385 -12.80 -26.09 16.46
C THR A 385 -11.85 -26.26 17.65
N ALA A 386 -10.62 -26.71 17.40
CA ALA A 386 -9.62 -26.83 18.47
C ALA A 386 -8.97 -25.47 18.73
N THR A 387 -8.90 -25.04 19.99
CA THR A 387 -8.09 -23.89 20.39
C THR A 387 -6.63 -24.29 20.41
N LEU A 388 -5.85 -23.72 19.49
CA LEU A 388 -4.39 -23.91 19.41
C LEU A 388 -3.65 -22.92 20.32
N PHE A 389 -4.18 -21.70 20.49
CA PHE A 389 -3.56 -20.66 21.31
C PHE A 389 -4.60 -19.67 21.83
N ASN A 390 -4.62 -19.36 23.14
CA ASN A 390 -5.60 -18.46 23.76
C ASN A 390 -4.99 -17.60 24.89
N GLN A 391 -3.72 -17.21 24.77
CA GLN A 391 -3.04 -16.45 25.84
C GLN A 391 -3.07 -14.93 25.65
N THR A 392 -3.46 -14.43 24.47
CA THR A 392 -3.49 -13.00 24.16
C THR A 392 -4.73 -12.61 23.36
N PRO A 393 -5.45 -11.52 23.71
CA PRO A 393 -6.73 -11.15 23.09
C PRO A 393 -6.62 -10.56 21.66
N ARG A 394 -5.43 -10.56 21.03
CA ARG A 394 -5.22 -10.06 19.66
C ARG A 394 -4.12 -10.85 18.96
N VAL A 395 -4.51 -11.93 18.29
CA VAL A 395 -3.68 -12.66 17.31
C VAL A 395 -4.22 -12.41 15.91
N GLN A 396 -3.33 -12.31 14.93
CA GLN A 396 -3.65 -11.95 13.55
C GLN A 396 -2.73 -12.66 12.55
N SER A 397 -3.12 -12.66 11.28
CA SER A 397 -2.31 -13.13 10.13
C SER A 397 -1.62 -14.48 10.36
N THR A 398 -2.37 -15.48 10.81
CA THR A 398 -1.90 -16.86 11.02
C THR A 398 -1.46 -17.50 9.70
N THR A 399 -0.30 -18.16 9.69
CA THR A 399 0.25 -18.86 8.52
C THR A 399 0.90 -20.20 8.93
N TRP A 400 0.59 -21.27 8.21
CA TRP A 400 1.23 -22.58 8.37
C TRP A 400 2.57 -22.62 7.65
N SER A 401 3.54 -23.34 8.22
CA SER A 401 4.74 -23.72 7.48
C SER A 401 4.40 -24.71 6.36
N THR A 402 5.17 -24.69 5.29
CA THR A 402 4.94 -25.55 4.11
C THR A 402 4.99 -27.05 4.43
N ASP A 403 5.83 -27.45 5.39
CA ASP A 403 5.92 -28.83 5.91
C ASP A 403 4.79 -29.18 6.90
N GLY A 404 3.99 -28.19 7.29
CA GLY A 404 2.92 -28.28 8.26
C GLY A 404 3.31 -28.64 9.69
N SER A 405 4.57 -28.48 10.07
CA SER A 405 5.03 -28.74 11.44
C SER A 405 4.79 -27.55 12.38
N LYS A 406 4.65 -26.33 11.84
CA LYS A 406 4.62 -25.08 12.60
C LYS A 406 3.58 -24.09 12.10
N ILE A 407 3.24 -23.16 12.98
CA ILE A 407 2.36 -22.03 12.70
C ILE A 407 3.06 -20.76 13.15
N ALA A 408 3.09 -19.75 12.29
CA ALA A 408 3.49 -18.40 12.64
C ALA A 408 2.27 -17.47 12.68
N PHE A 409 2.32 -16.47 13.54
CA PHE A 409 1.25 -15.49 13.70
C PHE A 409 1.80 -14.22 14.32
N GLN A 410 1.12 -13.10 14.11
CA GLN A 410 1.43 -11.88 14.84
C GLN A 410 0.53 -11.77 16.08
N ALA A 411 1.07 -11.28 17.19
CA ALA A 411 0.32 -11.01 18.40
C ALA A 411 0.77 -9.70 19.06
N VAL A 412 -0.15 -9.01 19.70
CA VAL A 412 0.15 -7.78 20.44
C VAL A 412 0.90 -8.10 21.73
N GLN A 413 2.04 -7.46 21.92
CA GLN A 413 2.87 -7.48 23.13
C GLN A 413 2.89 -6.09 23.74
N HIS A 414 2.12 -5.88 24.82
CA HIS A 414 1.98 -4.62 25.57
C HIS A 414 1.70 -3.36 24.71
N ASP A 415 2.69 -2.87 23.96
CA ASP A 415 2.71 -1.65 23.16
C ASP A 415 3.08 -1.85 21.67
N HIS A 416 3.43 -3.06 21.23
CA HIS A 416 3.85 -3.34 19.84
C HIS A 416 3.36 -4.71 19.34
N TRP A 417 3.47 -4.97 18.03
CA TRP A 417 3.23 -6.29 17.43
C TRP A 417 4.51 -7.10 17.33
N GLU A 418 4.41 -8.39 17.67
CA GLU A 418 5.51 -9.35 17.53
C GLU A 418 5.07 -10.57 16.73
N ILE A 419 6.03 -11.19 16.04
CA ILE A 419 5.84 -12.48 15.40
C ILE A 419 6.12 -13.59 16.39
N PHE A 420 5.22 -14.56 16.44
CA PHE A 420 5.33 -15.78 17.21
C PHE A 420 5.37 -16.98 16.28
N GLY A 421 6.10 -18.00 16.72
CA GLY A 421 6.05 -19.35 16.15
C GLY A 421 5.56 -20.34 17.22
N MET A 422 4.77 -21.32 16.80
CA MET A 422 4.34 -22.46 17.61
C MET A 422 4.34 -23.74 16.79
N ASN A 423 4.25 -24.89 17.46
CA ASN A 423 4.03 -26.18 16.79
C ASN A 423 2.59 -26.26 16.26
N ALA A 424 2.35 -27.08 15.24
CA ALA A 424 1.04 -27.25 14.63
C ALA A 424 -0.06 -27.81 15.58
N ASP A 425 0.34 -28.38 16.72
CA ASP A 425 -0.55 -28.82 17.80
C ASP A 425 -0.89 -27.72 18.81
N GLY A 426 -0.36 -26.50 18.62
CA GLY A 426 -0.55 -25.34 19.51
C GLY A 426 0.47 -25.24 20.64
N SER A 427 1.36 -26.23 20.81
CA SER A 427 2.39 -26.21 21.85
C SER A 427 3.58 -25.32 21.49
N GLY A 428 4.35 -24.92 22.49
CA GLY A 428 5.65 -24.28 22.29
C GLY A 428 5.59 -22.87 21.66
N ALA A 429 4.48 -22.15 21.84
CA ALA A 429 4.34 -20.79 21.33
C ALA A 429 5.38 -19.85 21.97
N GLN A 430 6.19 -19.20 21.12
CA GLN A 430 7.21 -18.24 21.54
C GLN A 430 7.37 -17.13 20.52
N ALA A 431 7.73 -15.93 20.99
CA ALA A 431 8.04 -14.81 20.11
C ALA A 431 9.42 -15.04 19.44
N VAL A 432 9.47 -14.91 18.11
CA VAL A 432 10.68 -15.13 17.29
C VAL A 432 11.36 -13.82 16.89
N THR A 433 10.70 -12.67 17.07
CA THR A 433 11.24 -11.34 16.73
C THR A 433 11.65 -10.49 17.94
N ARG A 434 11.62 -11.05 19.16
CA ARG A 434 11.97 -10.31 20.38
C ARG A 434 13.44 -9.84 20.37
N PRO A 435 13.72 -8.56 20.68
CA PRO A 435 15.09 -8.10 20.86
C PRO A 435 15.72 -8.70 22.13
N ALA A 436 16.96 -9.19 22.04
CA ALA A 436 17.70 -9.77 23.15
C ALA A 436 18.03 -8.79 24.30
N SER A 437 17.91 -7.47 24.07
CA SER A 437 17.99 -6.44 25.11
C SER A 437 17.22 -5.18 24.68
N SER A 438 16.14 -4.83 25.38
CA SER A 438 15.36 -3.62 25.10
C SER A 438 15.92 -2.42 25.87
N SER A 439 16.93 -1.73 25.31
CA SER A 439 17.32 -0.38 25.75
C SER A 439 16.79 0.72 24.83
N SER A 440 15.94 0.37 23.86
CA SER A 440 15.28 1.30 22.95
C SER A 440 14.04 1.91 23.61
N THR A 441 13.87 3.23 23.49
CA THR A 441 12.66 3.95 23.93
C THR A 441 11.44 3.69 23.04
N ARG A 442 11.61 3.05 21.87
CA ARG A 442 10.52 2.59 20.99
C ARG A 442 10.74 1.14 20.57
N VAL A 443 9.77 0.27 20.82
CA VAL A 443 9.77 -1.09 20.29
C VAL A 443 9.13 -1.09 18.90
N ALA A 444 9.74 -1.80 17.95
CA ALA A 444 9.25 -1.87 16.59
C ALA A 444 8.04 -2.79 16.47
N ASN A 445 7.14 -2.50 15.54
CA ASN A 445 6.09 -3.43 15.16
C ASN A 445 6.61 -4.43 14.13
N ASN A 446 6.30 -5.71 14.33
CA ASN A 446 6.57 -6.81 13.42
C ASN A 446 5.23 -7.48 13.06
N VAL A 447 4.88 -7.49 11.77
CA VAL A 447 3.52 -7.82 11.28
C VAL A 447 3.56 -8.60 9.97
N ALA A 448 2.41 -9.17 9.57
CA ALA A 448 2.19 -9.90 8.32
C ALA A 448 3.24 -11.00 8.05
N PRO A 449 3.38 -12.01 8.93
CA PRO A 449 4.36 -13.07 8.74
C PRO A 449 3.98 -14.02 7.60
N VAL A 450 4.98 -14.50 6.86
CA VAL A 450 4.88 -15.54 5.84
C VAL A 450 6.10 -16.46 5.93
N TRP A 451 5.88 -17.76 5.74
CA TRP A 451 6.95 -18.75 5.72
C TRP A 451 7.69 -18.78 4.39
N SER A 452 8.98 -19.08 4.44
CA SER A 452 9.72 -19.47 3.25
C SER A 452 9.18 -20.79 2.68
N PRO A 453 9.29 -21.02 1.36
CA PRO A 453 8.86 -22.27 0.74
C PRO A 453 9.49 -23.52 1.36
N ASP A 454 10.72 -23.40 1.86
CA ASP A 454 11.46 -24.47 2.53
C ASP A 454 11.17 -24.60 4.03
N GLY A 455 10.31 -23.74 4.59
CA GLY A 455 9.88 -23.76 5.99
C GLY A 455 10.92 -23.34 7.02
N LYS A 456 12.08 -22.81 6.59
CA LYS A 456 13.20 -22.47 7.49
C LYS A 456 13.20 -21.04 7.97
N GLU A 457 12.59 -20.13 7.23
CA GLU A 457 12.59 -18.69 7.51
C GLU A 457 11.17 -18.14 7.51
N ILE A 458 11.00 -17.00 8.17
CA ILE A 458 9.76 -16.24 8.22
C ILE A 458 10.08 -14.83 7.71
N LEU A 459 9.46 -14.44 6.60
CA LEU A 459 9.37 -13.08 6.11
C LEU A 459 8.30 -12.31 6.90
N PHE A 460 8.56 -11.05 7.21
CA PHE A 460 7.60 -10.17 7.87
C PHE A 460 7.89 -8.70 7.55
N LEU A 461 6.93 -7.83 7.83
CA LEU A 461 7.12 -6.39 7.79
C LEU A 461 7.55 -5.86 9.14
N SER A 462 8.51 -4.94 9.14
CA SER A 462 8.92 -4.23 10.36
C SER A 462 9.04 -2.73 10.14
N ASP A 463 8.57 -1.96 11.11
CA ASP A 463 8.72 -0.49 11.14
C ASP A 463 10.01 -0.05 11.85
N ARG A 464 10.94 -0.97 12.15
CA ARG A 464 12.09 -0.72 13.02
C ARG A 464 13.01 0.42 12.54
N ASN A 465 13.04 0.67 11.23
CA ASN A 465 13.81 1.74 10.60
C ASN A 465 12.98 3.02 10.34
N GLY A 466 11.78 3.13 10.91
CA GLY A 466 10.90 4.30 10.80
C GLY A 466 9.95 4.28 9.59
N LYS A 467 10.04 3.25 8.74
CA LYS A 467 9.08 2.92 7.67
C LYS A 467 8.91 1.41 7.59
N TRP A 468 7.82 0.92 6.97
CA TRP A 468 7.59 -0.50 6.76
C TRP A 468 8.58 -1.05 5.74
N GLU A 469 9.38 -2.03 6.15
CA GLU A 469 10.33 -2.72 5.29
C GLU A 469 10.30 -4.23 5.54
N PHE A 470 10.82 -5.01 4.59
CA PHE A 470 10.87 -6.46 4.70
C PHE A 470 12.07 -6.94 5.51
N PHE A 471 11.80 -7.87 6.42
CA PHE A 471 12.79 -8.58 7.21
C PHE A 471 12.50 -10.08 7.15
N VAL A 472 13.55 -10.87 7.34
CA VAL A 472 13.43 -12.31 7.57
C VAL A 472 14.09 -12.69 8.88
N VAL A 473 13.59 -13.75 9.49
CA VAL A 473 14.14 -14.39 10.68
C VAL A 473 14.04 -15.91 10.50
N GLY A 474 15.00 -16.67 11.04
CA GLY A 474 14.90 -18.12 11.10
C GLY A 474 13.69 -18.56 11.93
N ALA A 475 13.18 -19.76 11.66
CA ALA A 475 12.07 -20.38 12.40
C ALA A 475 12.32 -20.46 13.93
N ASP A 476 13.59 -20.46 14.33
CA ASP A 476 14.08 -20.48 15.71
C ASP A 476 14.35 -19.08 16.31
N GLY A 477 14.11 -18.01 15.54
CA GLY A 477 14.41 -16.62 15.94
C GLY A 477 15.83 -16.16 15.58
N SER A 478 16.66 -17.01 14.97
CA SER A 478 18.03 -16.66 14.57
C SER A 478 18.09 -15.86 13.26
N ASN A 479 19.28 -15.37 12.90
CA ASN A 479 19.56 -14.81 11.56
C ASN A 479 18.61 -13.70 11.09
N LEU A 480 18.11 -12.89 12.03
CA LEU A 480 17.28 -11.76 11.72
C LEU A 480 18.03 -10.76 10.81
N ARG A 481 17.46 -10.44 9.64
CA ARG A 481 18.09 -9.56 8.65
C ARG A 481 17.05 -8.83 7.80
N GLN A 482 17.40 -7.61 7.38
CA GLN A 482 16.65 -6.87 6.38
C GLN A 482 16.88 -7.47 4.99
N VAL A 483 15.84 -7.47 4.16
CA VAL A 483 15.88 -7.96 2.77
C VAL A 483 15.11 -7.01 1.86
N LEU A 484 15.34 -7.12 0.55
CA LEU A 484 14.64 -6.32 -0.48
C LEU A 484 14.67 -4.80 -0.24
N LYS A 485 15.74 -4.29 0.38
CA LYS A 485 15.84 -2.86 0.71
C LYS A 485 15.72 -1.95 -0.52
N SER A 486 16.30 -2.34 -1.66
CA SER A 486 16.14 -1.62 -2.92
C SER A 486 14.68 -1.48 -3.34
N VAL A 487 13.86 -2.50 -3.08
CA VAL A 487 12.43 -2.48 -3.35
C VAL A 487 11.71 -1.54 -2.39
N THR A 488 11.99 -1.62 -1.09
CA THR A 488 11.33 -0.76 -0.08
C THR A 488 11.88 0.66 -0.01
N ASP A 489 12.96 0.95 -0.74
CA ASP A 489 13.41 2.30 -1.06
C ASP A 489 12.67 2.88 -2.28
N ALA A 490 12.29 2.03 -3.24
CA ALA A 490 11.56 2.43 -4.44
C ALA A 490 10.03 2.49 -4.23
N ILE A 491 9.48 1.61 -3.39
CA ILE A 491 8.05 1.50 -3.09
C ILE A 491 7.83 1.69 -1.60
N VAL A 492 6.94 2.62 -1.25
CA VAL A 492 6.56 2.87 0.13
C VAL A 492 5.43 1.91 0.50
N ILE A 493 5.72 0.97 1.40
CA ILE A 493 4.71 0.07 1.97
C ILE A 493 3.95 0.80 3.07
N ARG A 494 2.62 0.74 3.01
CA ARG A 494 1.68 1.26 4.01
C ARG A 494 0.90 0.11 4.60
N TYR A 495 0.96 -0.01 5.91
CA TYR A 495 0.20 -1.01 6.66
C TYR A 495 -0.55 -0.35 7.80
N ASN A 496 -1.84 -0.65 7.90
CA ASN A 496 -2.79 0.02 8.81
C ASN A 496 -3.28 -0.89 9.94
N PHE A 497 -2.60 -2.01 10.22
CA PHE A 497 -2.97 -2.98 11.26
C PHE A 497 -4.35 -3.64 11.06
N SER A 498 -4.79 -3.75 9.80
CA SER A 498 -6.11 -4.25 9.40
C SER A 498 -6.19 -5.78 9.25
N ASN A 499 -5.32 -6.55 9.92
CA ASN A 499 -5.26 -8.02 9.82
C ASN A 499 -5.03 -8.55 8.39
N GLU A 500 -4.22 -7.83 7.62
CA GLU A 500 -3.92 -8.11 6.22
C GLU A 500 -2.70 -9.04 6.08
N ARG A 501 -2.63 -9.73 4.94
CA ARG A 501 -1.45 -10.49 4.49
C ARG A 501 -0.75 -9.71 3.40
N VAL A 502 0.19 -8.87 3.77
CA VAL A 502 0.79 -7.90 2.84
C VAL A 502 1.65 -8.56 1.75
N ALA A 503 2.19 -9.75 2.01
CA ALA A 503 3.06 -10.44 1.08
C ALA A 503 2.85 -11.95 1.16
N ASP A 504 3.34 -12.66 0.13
CA ASP A 504 3.49 -14.11 0.09
C ASP A 504 4.79 -14.51 -0.64
N TRP A 505 5.34 -15.68 -0.30
CA TRP A 505 6.67 -16.13 -0.71
C TRP A 505 6.62 -17.52 -1.36
N ASN A 506 7.00 -17.59 -2.64
CA ASN A 506 7.02 -18.81 -3.46
C ASN A 506 8.43 -19.20 -3.92
#